data_AF-A0A0M1P140-F1
#
_entry.id   AF-A0A0M1P140-F1
#
_cell.length_a   1.000
_cell.length_b   1.000
_cell.length_c   1.000
_cell.angle_alpha   90.00
_cell.angle_beta   90.00
_cell.angle_gamma   90.00
#
_symmetry.space_group_name_H-M   'P 1'
#
loop_
_entity.id
_entity.type
_entity.pdbx_description
1 polymer ?
#
loop_
_entity_poly.entity_id
_entity_poly.type
_entity_poly.pdbx_seq_one_letter_code
_entity_poly.pdbx_strand_id
1 'polypeptide(L)'
;MRLFRKSCLIICSLLLAVSVLMPLSAVHAADQQWINQIWSEYKSYNKKTVNAYNAYQKQVDKKYKQFYDASQASLNQLEKKVLDDQKQWNETLQADLSQLKLRYEGNRDLNNKLTQYERYINPHYLNSPMWKYKNAADRHYLNSTLWRLSKQVDEHYLNSWMWRYKKAIDPHYLNSPAWRMKNTVSESYLNSSMWKLKNASSSSYLNSPMWKYARGKISKATAKNQYSKLFKAYTAELSESNADRKSEIASMEKEAQKSIDQLYKDTVLALETRREETLQSISDLRIEITGEGLQWEALLVEKP
;
A
#
# COMPACT_ATOMS: atom_id res chain seq x y z
N MET A 1 -47.00 -66.80 -0.62
CA MET A 1 -46.57 -68.19 -0.89
C MET A 1 -45.56 -68.14 -2.03
N ARG A 2 -44.28 -68.39 -1.72
CA ARG A 2 -43.48 -69.56 -2.16
C ARG A 2 -43.22 -69.56 -3.69
N LEU A 3 -42.03 -69.75 -4.24
CA LEU A 3 -40.66 -70.05 -3.79
C LEU A 3 -39.77 -69.91 -5.05
N PHE A 4 -38.52 -69.49 -4.85
CA PHE A 4 -37.26 -69.91 -5.53
C PHE A 4 -37.35 -71.16 -6.46
N ARG A 5 -36.56 -71.37 -7.52
CA ARG A 5 -35.09 -71.25 -7.68
C ARG A 5 -34.66 -71.68 -9.11
N LYS A 6 -33.62 -71.01 -9.61
CA LYS A 6 -32.49 -71.41 -10.50
C LYS A 6 -32.51 -72.77 -11.23
N SER A 7 -32.03 -72.77 -12.48
CA SER A 7 -31.16 -73.83 -13.02
C SER A 7 -30.19 -73.27 -14.08
N CYS A 8 -28.92 -73.65 -13.94
CA CYS A 8 -27.79 -73.35 -14.82
C CYS A 8 -27.88 -74.10 -16.15
N LEU A 9 -27.24 -73.58 -17.20
CA LEU A 9 -26.44 -74.36 -18.15
C LEU A 9 -25.45 -73.45 -18.89
N ILE A 10 -24.21 -73.94 -18.98
CA ILE A 10 -23.02 -73.35 -19.59
C ILE A 10 -22.99 -73.77 -21.07
N ILE A 11 -22.38 -72.97 -21.97
CA ILE A 11 -21.35 -73.36 -22.98
C ILE A 11 -21.27 -72.36 -24.18
N CYS A 12 -20.06 -71.80 -24.31
CA CYS A 12 -19.26 -71.42 -25.50
C CYS A 12 -19.67 -70.35 -26.55
N SER A 13 -18.71 -69.42 -26.69
CA SER A 13 -18.09 -68.90 -27.93
C SER A 13 -18.87 -67.95 -28.85
N LEU A 14 -18.43 -66.70 -28.96
CA LEU A 14 -17.58 -66.24 -30.07
C LEU A 14 -17.17 -64.77 -29.90
N LEU A 15 -15.85 -64.56 -29.90
CA LEU A 15 -15.20 -63.29 -30.18
C LEU A 15 -15.68 -62.76 -31.54
N LEU A 16 -16.39 -61.63 -31.56
CA LEU A 16 -16.43 -60.76 -32.72
C LEU A 16 -15.63 -59.50 -32.38
N ALA A 17 -14.33 -59.59 -32.63
CA ALA A 17 -13.48 -58.43 -32.80
C ALA A 17 -13.95 -57.68 -34.06
N VAL A 18 -14.89 -56.75 -33.89
CA VAL A 18 -15.14 -55.72 -34.90
C VAL A 18 -14.07 -54.65 -34.68
N SER A 19 -12.91 -54.86 -35.30
CA SER A 19 -11.95 -53.81 -35.55
C SER A 19 -12.60 -52.78 -36.48
N VAL A 20 -13.28 -51.80 -35.90
CA VAL A 20 -13.69 -50.59 -36.63
C VAL A 20 -12.40 -49.87 -37.01
N LEU A 21 -11.93 -50.13 -38.24
CA LEU A 21 -10.91 -49.35 -38.92
C LEU A 21 -11.48 -47.94 -39.15
N MET A 22 -11.40 -47.11 -38.12
CA MET A 22 -11.51 -45.66 -38.29
C MET A 22 -10.44 -45.24 -39.31
N PRO A 23 -10.79 -44.48 -40.35
CA PRO A 23 -9.79 -44.02 -41.30
C PRO A 23 -8.72 -43.21 -40.55
N LEU A 24 -7.44 -43.52 -40.80
CA LEU A 24 -6.28 -42.88 -40.17
C LEU A 24 -6.36 -41.34 -40.17
N SER A 25 -7.02 -40.76 -41.18
CA SER A 25 -7.30 -39.33 -41.30
C SER A 25 -8.21 -38.77 -40.20
N ALA A 26 -9.25 -39.51 -39.77
CA ALA A 26 -10.16 -39.08 -38.70
C ALA A 26 -9.48 -39.11 -37.32
N VAL A 27 -8.62 -40.11 -37.07
CA VAL A 27 -7.83 -40.21 -35.84
C VAL A 27 -6.80 -39.07 -35.75
N HIS A 28 -6.14 -38.75 -36.86
CA HIS A 28 -5.18 -37.64 -36.92
C HIS A 28 -5.85 -36.28 -36.69
N ALA A 29 -7.03 -36.07 -37.28
CA ALA A 29 -7.81 -34.84 -37.08
C ALA A 29 -8.28 -34.67 -35.62
N ALA A 30 -8.78 -35.73 -34.98
CA ALA A 30 -9.23 -35.70 -33.58
C ALA A 30 -8.08 -35.47 -32.57
N ASP A 31 -6.87 -35.88 -32.92
CA ASP A 31 -5.67 -35.70 -32.10
C ASP A 31 -5.11 -34.29 -32.20
N GLN A 32 -5.12 -33.71 -33.41
CA GLN A 32 -4.78 -32.30 -33.62
C GLN A 32 -5.81 -31.37 -32.94
N GLN A 33 -7.09 -31.72 -33.00
CA GLN A 33 -8.15 -30.97 -32.30
C GLN A 33 -7.91 -30.90 -30.79
N TRP A 34 -7.52 -32.01 -30.16
CA TRP A 34 -7.23 -32.02 -28.74
C TRP A 34 -6.01 -31.16 -28.36
N ILE A 35 -4.91 -31.22 -29.12
CA ILE A 35 -3.74 -30.37 -28.88
C ILE A 35 -4.11 -28.88 -29.01
N ASN A 36 -4.88 -28.53 -30.04
CA ASN A 36 -5.35 -27.16 -30.26
C ASN A 36 -6.27 -26.69 -29.12
N GLN A 37 -7.12 -27.58 -28.59
CA GLN A 37 -7.95 -27.30 -27.43
C GLN A 37 -7.11 -26.95 -26.20
N ILE A 38 -6.11 -27.76 -25.86
CA ILE A 38 -5.21 -27.53 -24.72
C ILE A 38 -4.52 -26.16 -24.84
N TRP A 39 -4.02 -25.83 -26.03
CA TRP A 39 -3.42 -24.52 -26.29
C TRP A 39 -4.41 -23.36 -26.14
N SER A 40 -5.65 -23.55 -26.58
CA SER A 40 -6.73 -22.57 -26.42
C SER A 40 -7.09 -22.33 -24.94
N GLU A 41 -7.20 -23.41 -24.17
CA GLU A 41 -7.45 -23.37 -22.72
C GLU A 41 -6.34 -22.61 -21.98
N TYR A 42 -5.08 -22.90 -22.30
CA TYR A 42 -3.93 -22.16 -21.77
C TYR A 42 -4.02 -20.66 -22.10
N LYS A 43 -4.25 -20.29 -23.38
CA LYS A 43 -4.36 -18.88 -23.79
C LYS A 43 -5.48 -18.16 -23.04
N SER A 44 -6.63 -18.83 -22.86
CA SER A 44 -7.75 -18.30 -22.10
C SER A 44 -7.38 -18.07 -20.63
N TYR A 45 -6.74 -19.05 -20.00
CA TYR A 45 -6.26 -18.94 -18.62
C TYR A 45 -5.23 -17.82 -18.44
N ASN A 46 -4.26 -17.73 -19.35
CA ASN A 46 -3.24 -16.69 -19.35
C ASN A 46 -3.87 -15.30 -19.46
N LYS A 47 -4.75 -15.09 -20.46
CA LYS A 47 -5.48 -13.83 -20.64
C LYS A 47 -6.26 -13.45 -19.39
N LYS A 48 -6.99 -14.39 -18.79
CA LYS A 48 -7.74 -14.16 -17.54
C LYS A 48 -6.82 -13.73 -16.40
N THR A 49 -5.70 -14.42 -16.23
CA THR A 49 -4.72 -14.17 -15.17
C THR A 49 -4.05 -12.81 -15.32
N VAL A 50 -3.58 -12.49 -16.53
CA VAL A 50 -2.96 -11.18 -16.84
C VAL A 50 -3.96 -10.04 -16.64
N ASN A 51 -5.21 -10.21 -17.09
CA ASN A 51 -6.26 -9.22 -16.86
C ASN A 51 -6.53 -8.99 -15.38
N ALA A 52 -6.60 -10.07 -14.57
CA ALA A 52 -6.78 -9.98 -13.14
C ALA A 52 -5.60 -9.28 -12.43
N TYR A 53 -4.36 -9.56 -12.85
CA TYR A 53 -3.17 -8.85 -12.38
C TYR A 53 -3.23 -7.35 -12.72
N ASN A 54 -3.52 -7.00 -13.97
CA ASN A 54 -3.61 -5.60 -14.41
C ASN A 54 -4.71 -4.83 -13.67
N ALA A 55 -5.86 -5.47 -13.44
CA ALA A 55 -6.95 -4.87 -12.67
C ALA A 55 -6.54 -4.63 -11.21
N TYR A 56 -5.88 -5.61 -10.59
CA TYR A 56 -5.36 -5.48 -9.22
C TYR A 56 -4.31 -4.38 -9.11
N GLN A 57 -3.32 -4.33 -10.02
CA GLN A 57 -2.29 -3.29 -10.02
C GLN A 57 -2.92 -1.89 -10.11
N LYS A 58 -3.86 -1.67 -11.04
CA LYS A 58 -4.60 -0.40 -11.16
C LYS A 58 -5.33 -0.02 -9.88
N GLN A 59 -5.93 -1.00 -9.19
CA GLN A 59 -6.62 -0.77 -7.93
C GLN A 59 -5.66 -0.33 -6.83
N VAL A 60 -4.52 -1.00 -6.70
CA VAL A 60 -3.49 -0.68 -5.70
C VAL A 60 -2.88 0.70 -5.97
N ASP A 61 -2.53 1.01 -7.23
CA ASP A 61 -1.99 2.32 -7.61
C ASP A 61 -2.99 3.44 -7.28
N LYS A 62 -4.28 3.23 -7.56
CA LYS A 62 -5.34 4.18 -7.23
C LYS A 62 -5.45 4.40 -5.72
N LYS A 63 -5.48 3.32 -4.93
CA LYS A 63 -5.56 3.41 -3.46
C LYS A 63 -4.36 4.15 -2.88
N TYR A 64 -3.16 3.82 -3.34
CA TYR A 64 -1.94 4.50 -2.94
C TYR A 64 -2.01 6.00 -3.23
N LYS A 65 -2.41 6.38 -4.46
CA LYS A 65 -2.54 7.79 -4.82
C LYS A 65 -3.55 8.53 -3.95
N GLN A 66 -4.70 7.91 -3.67
CA GLN A 66 -5.71 8.49 -2.78
C GLN A 66 -5.18 8.69 -1.36
N PHE A 67 -4.48 7.69 -0.81
CA PHE A 67 -3.89 7.78 0.50
C PHE A 67 -2.77 8.83 0.57
N TYR A 68 -1.92 8.90 -0.45
CA TYR A 68 -0.87 9.91 -0.58
C TYR A 68 -1.46 11.33 -0.61
N ASP A 69 -2.43 11.57 -1.50
CA ASP A 69 -3.06 12.88 -1.66
C ASP A 69 -3.77 13.32 -0.38
N ALA A 70 -4.50 12.41 0.28
CA ALA A 70 -5.15 12.69 1.56
C ALA A 70 -4.12 13.03 2.65
N SER A 71 -3.02 12.27 2.75
CA SER A 71 -1.95 12.52 3.73
C SER A 71 -1.31 13.89 3.53
N GLN A 72 -1.07 14.28 2.27
CA GLN A 72 -0.52 15.60 1.94
C GLN A 72 -1.50 16.73 2.21
N ALA A 73 -2.79 16.54 1.89
CA ALA A 73 -3.84 17.51 2.19
C ALA A 73 -3.95 17.75 3.70
N SER A 74 -3.99 16.69 4.52
CA SER A 74 -4.05 16.81 5.98
C SER A 74 -2.83 17.53 6.55
N LEU A 75 -1.62 17.20 6.08
CA LEU A 75 -0.39 17.91 6.47
C LEU A 75 -0.47 19.41 6.14
N ASN A 76 -0.89 19.75 4.93
CA ASN A 76 -1.00 21.16 4.48
C ASN A 76 -2.08 21.93 5.25
N GLN A 77 -3.20 21.30 5.56
CA GLN A 77 -4.25 21.90 6.38
C GLN A 77 -3.78 22.16 7.81
N LEU A 78 -3.09 21.18 8.42
CA LEU A 78 -2.54 21.33 9.77
C LEU A 78 -1.51 22.47 9.83
N GLU A 79 -0.56 22.50 8.89
CA GLU A 79 0.41 23.59 8.82
C GLU A 79 -0.27 24.94 8.63
N LYS A 80 -1.19 25.05 7.68
CA LYS A 80 -1.92 26.31 7.44
C LYS A 80 -2.60 26.80 8.71
N LYS A 81 -3.31 25.91 9.43
CA LYS A 81 -4.03 26.27 10.65
C LYS A 81 -3.08 26.81 11.74
N VAL A 82 -1.92 26.19 11.90
CA VAL A 82 -0.94 26.62 12.90
C VAL A 82 -0.22 27.91 12.48
N LEU A 83 0.09 28.09 11.20
CA LEU A 83 0.68 29.33 10.70
C LEU A 83 -0.28 30.52 10.83
N ASP A 84 -1.57 30.30 10.55
CA ASP A 84 -2.60 31.33 10.70
C ASP A 84 -2.74 31.73 12.20
N ASP A 85 -2.72 30.78 13.13
CA ASP A 85 -2.74 31.05 14.58
C ASP A 85 -1.47 31.79 15.05
N GLN A 86 -0.28 31.38 14.59
CA GLN A 86 0.98 32.08 14.89
C GLN A 86 0.95 33.53 14.43
N LYS A 87 0.38 33.79 13.26
CA LYS A 87 0.22 35.15 12.74
C LYS A 87 -0.71 35.96 13.64
N GLN A 88 -1.89 35.41 13.98
CA GLN A 88 -2.86 36.07 14.85
C GLN A 88 -2.26 36.41 16.23
N TRP A 89 -1.55 35.47 16.86
CA TRP A 89 -0.90 35.72 18.14
C TRP A 89 0.24 36.72 18.05
N ASN A 90 1.04 36.69 16.99
CA ASN A 90 2.08 37.70 16.79
C ASN A 90 1.48 39.11 16.71
N GLU A 91 0.38 39.30 15.97
CA GLU A 91 -0.32 40.59 15.89
C GLU A 91 -0.91 41.00 17.25
N THR A 92 -1.56 40.06 17.95
CA THR A 92 -2.21 40.29 19.25
C THR A 92 -1.20 40.70 20.33
N LEU A 93 -0.09 39.96 20.43
CA LEU A 93 0.93 40.18 21.45
C LEU A 93 1.74 41.46 21.21
N GLN A 94 1.97 41.83 19.94
CA GLN A 94 2.63 43.11 19.60
C GLN A 94 1.73 44.32 19.93
N ALA A 95 0.43 44.20 19.70
CA ALA A 95 -0.54 45.22 20.10
C ALA A 95 -0.59 45.37 21.63
N ASP A 96 -0.65 44.25 22.35
CA ASP A 96 -0.62 44.22 23.83
C ASP A 96 0.68 44.84 24.37
N LEU A 97 1.87 44.46 23.87
CA LEU A 97 3.13 45.08 24.25
C LEU A 97 3.13 46.61 24.02
N SER A 98 2.60 47.07 22.89
CA SER A 98 2.52 48.49 22.56
C SER A 98 1.66 49.25 23.59
N GLN A 99 0.52 48.69 23.98
CA GLN A 99 -0.34 49.26 25.02
C GLN A 99 0.33 49.26 26.39
N LEU A 100 1.03 48.17 26.75
CA LEU A 100 1.75 48.07 28.02
C LEU A 100 2.89 49.10 28.12
N LYS A 101 3.67 49.27 27.04
CA LYS A 101 4.74 50.28 26.98
C LYS A 101 4.21 51.69 27.18
N LEU A 102 3.05 52.02 26.61
CA LEU A 102 2.39 53.31 26.80
C LEU A 102 1.86 53.48 28.24
N ARG A 103 1.20 52.45 28.78
CA ARG A 103 0.55 52.52 30.10
C ARG A 103 1.56 52.66 31.24
N TYR A 104 2.72 52.02 31.12
CA TYR A 104 3.74 51.98 32.18
C TYR A 104 4.99 52.80 31.81
N GLU A 105 4.84 53.79 30.93
CA GLU A 105 5.91 54.71 30.56
C GLU A 105 6.52 55.37 31.81
N GLY A 106 7.85 55.37 31.92
CA GLY A 106 8.58 55.92 33.06
C GLY A 106 8.62 55.04 34.32
N ASN A 107 7.91 53.90 34.37
CA ASN A 107 8.01 52.96 35.48
C ASN A 107 9.28 52.10 35.35
N ARG A 108 10.33 52.47 36.08
CA ARG A 108 11.64 51.79 36.05
C ARG A 108 11.56 50.32 36.48
N ASP A 109 10.71 50.00 37.44
CA ASP A 109 10.60 48.64 37.99
C ASP A 109 9.99 47.66 36.97
N LEU A 110 9.05 48.14 36.15
CA LEU A 110 8.39 47.33 35.12
C LEU A 110 9.16 47.28 33.79
N ASN A 111 10.11 48.17 33.55
CA ASN A 111 10.84 48.25 32.29
C ASN A 111 11.59 46.94 31.95
N ASN A 112 12.17 46.29 32.96
CA ASN A 112 12.84 45.00 32.79
C ASN A 112 11.85 43.89 32.38
N LYS A 113 10.65 43.86 32.99
CA LYS A 113 9.59 42.88 32.65
C LYS A 113 9.03 43.12 31.25
N LEU A 114 8.84 44.38 30.85
CA LEU A 114 8.42 44.73 29.48
C LEU A 114 9.44 44.31 28.43
N THR A 115 10.73 44.49 28.72
CA THR A 115 11.82 44.00 27.84
C THR A 115 11.82 42.48 27.75
N GLN A 116 11.57 41.78 28.86
CA GLN A 116 11.44 40.33 28.86
C GLN A 116 10.21 39.87 28.07
N TYR A 117 9.09 40.57 28.20
CA TYR A 117 7.86 40.30 27.46
C TYR A 117 8.10 40.44 25.95
N GLU A 118 8.74 41.53 25.52
CA GLU A 118 9.14 41.75 24.13
C GLU A 118 10.00 40.60 23.57
N ARG A 119 10.95 40.08 24.36
CA ARG A 119 11.74 38.90 23.98
C ARG A 119 10.89 37.64 23.89
N TYR A 120 9.96 37.45 24.82
CA TYR A 120 9.11 36.26 24.88
C TYR A 120 8.17 36.15 23.67
N ILE A 121 7.59 37.28 23.26
CA ILE A 121 6.64 37.33 22.15
C ILE A 121 7.33 37.40 20.78
N ASN A 122 8.64 37.65 20.73
CA ASN A 122 9.37 37.78 19.47
C ASN A 122 9.68 36.38 18.87
N PRO A 123 9.12 36.02 17.70
CA PRO A 123 9.33 34.72 17.07
C PRO A 123 10.74 34.55 16.46
N HIS A 124 11.57 35.59 16.45
CA HIS A 124 12.95 35.57 15.98
C HIS A 124 13.97 35.59 17.13
N TYR A 125 13.53 35.80 18.37
CA TYR A 125 14.43 35.75 19.53
C TYR A 125 14.67 34.29 19.91
N LEU A 126 15.91 33.82 19.72
CA LEU A 126 16.28 32.43 19.95
C LEU A 126 15.81 31.92 21.32
N ASN A 127 15.18 30.74 21.32
CA ASN A 127 14.62 30.09 22.51
C ASN A 127 13.49 30.84 23.23
N SER A 128 12.98 31.96 22.69
CA SER A 128 11.74 32.55 23.20
C SER A 128 10.57 31.56 23.08
N PRO A 129 9.53 31.70 23.91
CA PRO A 129 8.28 30.96 23.74
C PRO A 129 7.76 31.04 22.28
N MET A 130 7.64 32.23 21.69
CA MET A 130 7.15 32.35 20.31
C MET A 130 8.08 31.74 19.26
N TRP A 131 9.40 31.80 19.45
CA TRP A 131 10.37 31.12 18.57
C TRP A 131 10.20 29.59 18.63
N LYS A 132 10.01 29.05 19.84
CA LYS A 132 9.77 27.62 20.06
C LYS A 132 8.46 27.15 19.43
N TYR A 133 7.43 28.00 19.45
CA TYR A 133 6.16 27.70 18.78
C TYR A 133 6.29 27.76 17.26
N LYS A 134 6.85 28.84 16.73
CA LYS A 134 7.14 29.01 15.30
C LYS A 134 7.87 27.81 14.71
N ASN A 135 8.99 27.43 15.31
CA ASN A 135 9.83 26.36 14.76
C ASN A 135 9.22 24.98 14.89
N ALA A 136 8.29 24.74 15.83
CA ALA A 136 7.58 23.47 15.89
C ALA A 136 6.69 23.26 14.65
N ALA A 137 6.16 24.35 14.09
CA ALA A 137 5.28 24.34 12.92
C ALA A 137 6.01 24.48 11.58
N ASP A 138 7.31 24.75 11.58
CA ASP A 138 8.06 24.89 10.33
C ASP A 138 8.48 23.53 9.79
N ARG A 139 7.85 23.05 8.70
CA ARG A 139 8.19 21.77 8.07
C ARG A 139 9.60 21.72 7.44
N HIS A 140 10.26 22.86 7.28
CA HIS A 140 11.63 22.96 6.77
C HIS A 140 12.68 23.03 7.89
N TYR A 141 12.25 23.32 9.12
CA TYR A 141 13.13 23.30 10.28
C TYR A 141 13.44 21.86 10.72
N LEU A 142 14.71 21.47 10.65
CA LEU A 142 15.14 20.11 10.96
C LEU A 142 14.67 19.67 12.34
N ASN A 143 14.08 18.47 12.41
CA ASN A 143 13.55 17.85 13.62
C ASN A 143 12.34 18.57 14.27
N SER A 144 11.76 19.59 13.63
CA SER A 144 10.48 20.15 14.08
C SER A 144 9.37 19.11 14.08
N THR A 145 8.29 19.43 14.79
CA THR A 145 7.10 18.57 14.87
C THR A 145 6.53 18.32 13.47
N LEU A 146 6.33 19.37 12.66
CA LEU A 146 5.83 19.22 11.29
C LEU A 146 6.86 18.62 10.33
N TRP A 147 8.16 18.86 10.51
CA TRP A 147 9.20 18.24 9.70
C TRP A 147 9.12 16.71 9.80
N ARG A 148 8.99 16.15 11.02
CA ARG A 148 8.93 14.70 11.23
C ARG A 148 7.77 14.06 10.48
N LEU A 149 6.57 14.64 10.57
CA LEU A 149 5.40 14.18 9.82
C LEU A 149 5.63 14.31 8.31
N SER A 150 6.13 15.47 7.85
CA SER A 150 6.38 15.72 6.42
C SER A 150 7.31 14.68 5.80
N LYS A 151 8.35 14.24 6.52
CA LYS A 151 9.28 13.22 6.02
C LYS A 151 8.65 11.85 5.92
N GLN A 152 7.71 11.52 6.79
CA GLN A 152 7.06 10.20 6.75
C GLN A 152 6.00 10.08 5.65
N VAL A 153 5.34 11.19 5.29
CA VAL A 153 4.34 11.25 4.20
C VAL A 153 4.94 11.57 2.84
N ASP A 154 6.23 11.91 2.76
CA ASP A 154 6.95 12.15 1.51
C ASP A 154 7.35 10.83 0.84
N GLU A 155 6.86 10.62 -0.39
CA GLU A 155 7.16 9.43 -1.20
C GLU A 155 8.60 9.40 -1.76
N HIS A 156 9.32 10.50 -1.71
CA HIS A 156 10.71 10.64 -2.15
C HIS A 156 11.71 10.55 -1.00
N TYR A 157 11.25 10.68 0.25
CA TYR A 157 12.12 10.56 1.41
C TYR A 157 12.45 9.09 1.68
N LEU A 158 13.74 8.75 1.58
CA LEU A 158 14.21 7.38 1.74
C LEU A 158 13.76 6.79 3.09
N ASN A 159 13.23 5.58 3.05
CA ASN A 159 12.73 4.84 4.21
C ASN A 159 11.51 5.44 4.92
N SER A 160 10.88 6.49 4.39
CA SER A 160 9.57 6.95 4.87
C SER A 160 8.52 5.84 4.71
N TRP A 161 7.46 5.88 5.52
CA TRP A 161 6.35 4.94 5.35
C TRP A 161 5.72 5.04 3.95
N MET A 162 5.56 6.26 3.43
CA MET A 162 5.02 6.48 2.10
C MET A 162 5.91 5.91 0.99
N TRP A 163 7.24 6.07 1.11
CA TRP A 163 8.22 5.51 0.19
C TRP A 163 8.24 3.98 0.23
N ARG A 164 8.18 3.39 1.43
CA ARG A 164 8.14 1.93 1.61
C ARG A 164 6.88 1.35 0.95
N TYR A 165 5.74 2.01 1.14
CA TYR A 165 4.49 1.60 0.51
C TYR A 165 4.57 1.72 -1.01
N LYS A 166 5.04 2.86 -1.55
CA LYS A 166 5.26 3.06 -2.98
C LYS A 166 6.12 1.97 -3.61
N LYS A 167 7.24 1.64 -2.95
CA LYS A 167 8.14 0.58 -3.43
C LYS A 167 7.50 -0.79 -3.42
N ALA A 168 6.67 -1.11 -2.43
CA ALA A 168 6.03 -2.40 -2.36
C ALA A 168 5.07 -2.64 -3.53
N ILE A 169 4.42 -1.57 -4.02
CA ILE A 169 3.43 -1.62 -5.08
C ILE A 169 4.00 -1.38 -6.48
N ASP A 170 5.23 -0.89 -6.60
CA ASP A 170 5.86 -0.62 -7.90
C ASP A 170 6.36 -1.91 -8.55
N PRO A 171 5.81 -2.32 -9.72
CA PRO A 171 6.25 -3.51 -10.43
C PRO A 171 7.61 -3.37 -11.13
N HIS A 172 8.24 -2.19 -11.08
CA HIS A 172 9.60 -1.93 -11.60
C HIS A 172 10.64 -1.95 -10.48
N TYR A 173 10.20 -1.89 -9.21
CA TYR A 173 11.11 -1.97 -8.09
C TYR A 173 11.55 -3.42 -7.86
N LEU A 174 12.85 -3.69 -8.09
CA LEU A 174 13.40 -5.04 -7.97
C LEU A 174 13.05 -5.66 -6.62
N ASN A 175 12.60 -6.92 -6.66
CA ASN A 175 12.20 -7.71 -5.49
C ASN A 175 10.98 -7.17 -4.72
N SER A 176 10.29 -6.12 -5.17
CA SER A 176 9.02 -5.71 -4.57
C SER A 176 7.97 -6.84 -4.70
N PRO A 177 6.97 -6.87 -3.79
CA PRO A 177 5.81 -7.74 -3.95
C PRO A 177 5.15 -7.61 -5.33
N ALA A 178 4.95 -6.39 -5.84
CA ALA A 178 4.38 -6.14 -7.17
C ALA A 178 5.26 -6.65 -8.32
N TRP A 179 6.59 -6.47 -8.24
CA TRP A 179 7.54 -6.97 -9.22
C TRP A 179 7.54 -8.51 -9.27
N ARG A 180 7.54 -9.15 -8.10
CA ARG A 180 7.45 -10.61 -7.98
C ARG A 180 6.14 -11.13 -8.58
N MET A 181 5.02 -10.47 -8.25
CA MET A 181 3.70 -10.82 -8.78
C MET A 181 3.66 -10.69 -10.31
N LYS A 182 4.17 -9.59 -10.87
CA LYS A 182 4.29 -9.36 -12.33
C LYS A 182 5.05 -10.50 -13.02
N ASN A 183 6.16 -10.93 -12.42
CA ASN A 183 6.99 -11.99 -12.98
C ASN A 183 6.34 -13.38 -12.86
N THR A 184 5.66 -13.67 -11.75
CA THR A 184 4.89 -14.92 -11.59
C THR A 184 3.84 -15.11 -12.68
N VAL A 185 3.13 -14.03 -13.06
CA VAL A 185 2.08 -14.07 -14.08
C VAL A 185 2.59 -13.91 -15.52
N SER A 186 3.87 -13.62 -15.71
CA SER A 186 4.45 -13.38 -17.03
C SER A 186 4.81 -14.68 -17.75
N GLU A 187 4.35 -14.84 -18.98
CA GLU A 187 4.74 -15.98 -19.84
C GLU A 187 6.15 -15.86 -20.45
N SER A 188 6.80 -14.71 -20.32
CA SER A 188 8.14 -14.44 -20.83
C SER A 188 9.21 -14.48 -19.75
N TYR A 189 8.82 -14.44 -18.47
CA TYR A 189 9.76 -14.54 -17.37
C TYR A 189 10.17 -16.00 -17.17
N LEU A 190 11.46 -16.29 -17.38
CA LEU A 190 11.98 -17.64 -17.31
C LEU A 190 11.65 -18.28 -15.95
N ASN A 191 11.20 -19.55 -15.99
CA ASN A 191 10.82 -20.33 -14.82
C ASN A 191 9.65 -19.76 -13.99
N SER A 192 8.92 -18.74 -14.45
CA SER A 192 7.66 -18.37 -13.82
C SER A 192 6.62 -19.50 -13.94
N SER A 193 5.63 -19.52 -13.06
CA SER A 193 4.53 -20.48 -13.12
C SER A 193 3.78 -20.39 -14.45
N MET A 194 3.57 -19.17 -14.97
CA MET A 194 2.93 -18.97 -16.28
C MET A 194 3.80 -19.46 -17.45
N TRP A 195 5.11 -19.24 -17.40
CA TRP A 195 6.05 -19.76 -18.40
C TRP A 195 6.10 -21.29 -18.40
N LYS A 196 6.15 -21.92 -17.22
CA LYS A 196 6.10 -23.39 -17.08
C LYS A 196 4.79 -23.94 -17.65
N LEU A 197 3.67 -23.28 -17.36
CA LEU A 197 2.35 -23.66 -17.87
C LEU A 197 2.24 -23.52 -19.40
N LYS A 198 2.76 -22.43 -19.98
CA LYS A 198 2.85 -22.25 -21.43
C LYS A 198 3.56 -23.41 -22.10
N ASN A 199 4.72 -23.79 -21.56
CA ASN A 199 5.56 -24.84 -22.11
C ASN A 199 4.92 -26.22 -21.97
N ALA A 200 4.27 -26.52 -20.85
CA ALA A 200 3.52 -27.75 -20.67
C ALA A 200 2.34 -27.88 -21.65
N SER A 201 1.75 -26.75 -22.05
CA SER A 201 0.60 -26.67 -22.96
C SER A 201 1.00 -26.65 -24.45
N SER A 202 2.27 -26.44 -24.76
CA SER A 202 2.76 -26.27 -26.13
C SER A 202 3.20 -27.58 -26.77
N SER A 203 2.74 -27.85 -28.00
CA SER A 203 3.22 -28.97 -28.82
C SER A 203 4.58 -28.70 -29.48
N SER A 204 5.08 -27.46 -29.46
CA SER A 204 6.39 -27.09 -30.01
C SER A 204 7.51 -27.09 -28.96
N TYR A 205 7.17 -27.10 -27.66
CA TYR A 205 8.17 -27.09 -26.61
C TYR A 205 8.70 -28.51 -26.35
N LEU A 206 10.02 -28.69 -26.50
CA LEU A 206 10.68 -29.97 -26.36
C LEU A 206 10.34 -30.63 -25.01
N ASN A 207 10.04 -31.93 -25.05
CA ASN A 207 9.72 -32.75 -23.88
C ASN A 207 8.45 -32.39 -23.11
N SER A 208 7.65 -31.40 -23.56
CA SER A 208 6.32 -31.18 -23.00
C SER A 208 5.41 -32.42 -23.20
N PRO A 209 4.34 -32.58 -22.39
CA PRO A 209 3.36 -33.64 -22.62
C PRO A 209 2.74 -33.57 -24.03
N MET A 210 2.45 -32.37 -24.53
CA MET A 210 1.87 -32.18 -25.87
C MET A 210 2.85 -32.52 -26.98
N TRP A 211 4.12 -32.15 -26.84
CA TRP A 211 5.17 -32.49 -27.81
C TRP A 211 5.43 -34.00 -27.84
N LYS A 212 5.53 -34.64 -26.67
CA LYS A 212 5.74 -36.10 -26.58
C LYS A 212 4.59 -36.85 -27.26
N TYR A 213 3.36 -36.40 -27.03
CA TYR A 213 2.18 -36.97 -27.68
C TYR A 213 2.18 -36.74 -29.19
N ALA A 214 2.42 -35.51 -29.66
CA ALA A 214 2.46 -35.17 -31.08
C ALA A 214 3.55 -35.94 -31.85
N ARG A 215 4.61 -36.39 -31.16
CA ARG A 215 5.68 -37.23 -31.71
C ARG A 215 5.44 -38.74 -31.55
N GLY A 216 4.27 -39.15 -31.07
CA GLY A 216 3.94 -40.56 -30.85
C GLY A 216 4.74 -41.23 -29.72
N LYS A 217 5.44 -40.46 -28.88
CA LYS A 217 6.30 -40.99 -27.80
C LYS A 217 5.51 -41.48 -26.58
N ILE A 218 4.26 -41.03 -26.42
CA ILE A 218 3.35 -41.41 -25.33
C ILE A 218 1.91 -41.51 -25.83
N SER A 219 1.07 -42.26 -25.12
CA SER A 219 -0.37 -42.35 -25.41
C SER A 219 -1.10 -41.05 -25.07
N LYS A 220 -2.29 -40.83 -25.68
CA LYS A 220 -3.20 -39.72 -25.35
C LYS A 220 -3.58 -39.71 -23.86
N ALA A 221 -3.82 -40.88 -23.27
CA ALA A 221 -4.16 -41.02 -21.86
C ALA A 221 -2.99 -40.58 -20.95
N THR A 222 -1.76 -40.99 -21.28
CA THR A 222 -0.54 -40.59 -20.57
C THR A 222 -0.33 -39.07 -20.68
N ALA A 223 -0.50 -38.50 -21.87
CA ALA A 223 -0.35 -37.07 -22.11
C ALA A 223 -1.39 -36.23 -21.34
N LYS A 224 -2.66 -36.67 -21.32
CA LYS A 224 -3.72 -36.06 -20.50
C LYS A 224 -3.37 -36.08 -19.01
N ASN A 225 -2.91 -37.22 -18.50
CA ASN A 225 -2.54 -37.35 -17.08
C ASN A 225 -1.36 -36.43 -16.70
N GLN A 226 -0.31 -36.41 -17.53
CA GLN A 226 0.86 -35.56 -17.31
C GLN A 226 0.48 -34.08 -17.36
N TYR A 227 -0.25 -33.66 -18.40
CA TYR A 227 -0.71 -32.28 -18.53
C TYR A 227 -1.59 -31.85 -17.36
N SER A 228 -2.58 -32.66 -16.97
CA SER A 228 -3.49 -32.34 -15.87
C SER A 228 -2.75 -32.13 -14.54
N LYS A 229 -1.74 -32.96 -14.25
CA LYS A 229 -0.88 -32.80 -13.07
C LYS A 229 -0.10 -31.48 -13.10
N LEU A 230 0.54 -31.18 -14.23
CA LEU A 230 1.31 -29.94 -14.40
C LEU A 230 0.41 -28.70 -14.34
N PHE A 231 -0.74 -28.73 -15.01
CA PHE A 231 -1.73 -27.67 -14.97
C PHE A 231 -2.17 -27.39 -13.54
N LYS A 232 -2.56 -28.43 -12.79
CA LYS A 232 -2.95 -28.28 -11.38
C LYS A 232 -1.81 -27.69 -10.54
N ALA A 233 -0.59 -28.20 -10.69
CA ALA A 233 0.55 -27.72 -9.93
C ALA A 233 0.88 -26.25 -10.21
N TYR A 234 1.01 -25.87 -11.48
CA TYR A 234 1.43 -24.50 -11.84
C TYR A 234 0.33 -23.46 -11.60
N THR A 235 -0.94 -23.84 -11.75
CA THR A 235 -2.05 -22.93 -11.40
C THR A 235 -2.21 -22.76 -9.89
N ALA A 236 -1.91 -23.79 -9.09
CA ALA A 236 -1.84 -23.67 -7.63
C ALA A 236 -0.65 -22.78 -7.20
N GLU A 237 0.55 -23.02 -7.72
CA GLU A 237 1.76 -22.21 -7.48
C GLU A 237 1.50 -20.73 -7.82
N LEU A 238 0.84 -20.47 -8.96
CA LEU A 238 0.48 -19.11 -9.37
C LEU A 238 -0.53 -18.46 -8.41
N SER A 239 -1.56 -19.20 -8.00
CA SER A 239 -2.60 -18.69 -7.10
C SER A 239 -2.04 -18.38 -5.71
N GLU A 240 -1.24 -19.29 -5.15
CA GLU A 240 -0.59 -19.13 -3.84
C GLU A 240 0.39 -17.96 -3.86
N SER A 241 1.31 -17.94 -4.83
CA SER A 241 2.26 -16.83 -4.98
C SER A 241 1.56 -15.48 -5.11
N ASN A 242 0.49 -15.39 -5.91
CA ASN A 242 -0.28 -14.15 -6.04
C ASN A 242 -1.01 -13.77 -4.75
N ALA A 243 -1.53 -14.73 -3.99
CA ALA A 243 -2.17 -14.46 -2.70
C ALA A 243 -1.16 -13.91 -1.69
N ASP A 244 0.04 -14.48 -1.63
CA ASP A 244 1.11 -14.01 -0.74
C ASP A 244 1.53 -12.58 -1.07
N ARG A 245 1.77 -12.26 -2.35
CA ARG A 245 2.15 -10.90 -2.75
C ARG A 245 1.05 -9.88 -2.48
N LYS A 246 -0.21 -10.26 -2.66
CA LYS A 246 -1.36 -9.42 -2.29
C LYS A 246 -1.42 -9.17 -0.79
N SER A 247 -1.13 -10.19 0.01
CA SER A 247 -1.08 -10.09 1.48
C SER A 247 0.05 -9.16 1.95
N GLU A 248 1.24 -9.27 1.34
CA GLU A 248 2.37 -8.38 1.61
C GLU A 248 2.04 -6.92 1.28
N ILE A 249 1.42 -6.66 0.12
CA ILE A 249 0.97 -5.31 -0.27
C ILE A 249 -0.06 -4.77 0.71
N ALA A 250 -1.06 -5.57 1.09
CA ALA A 250 -2.10 -5.17 2.03
C ALA A 250 -1.52 -4.89 3.44
N SER A 251 -0.52 -5.67 3.85
CA SER A 251 0.16 -5.46 5.13
C SER A 251 0.95 -4.15 5.13
N MET A 252 1.65 -3.85 4.03
CA MET A 252 2.36 -2.58 3.85
C MET A 252 1.41 -1.38 3.82
N GLU A 253 0.26 -1.49 3.14
CA GLU A 253 -0.81 -0.48 3.15
C GLU A 253 -1.28 -0.19 4.58
N LYS A 254 -1.62 -1.25 5.32
CA LYS A 254 -2.12 -1.14 6.70
C LYS A 254 -1.08 -0.56 7.66
N GLU A 255 0.18 -0.98 7.54
CA GLU A 255 1.28 -0.46 8.35
C GLU A 255 1.49 1.03 8.08
N ALA A 256 1.58 1.43 6.80
CA ALA A 256 1.76 2.83 6.43
C ALA A 256 0.60 3.72 6.92
N GLN A 257 -0.65 3.28 6.73
CA GLN A 257 -1.83 3.99 7.24
C GLN A 257 -1.78 4.15 8.76
N LYS A 258 -1.63 3.05 9.49
CA LYS A 258 -1.59 3.06 10.96
C LYS A 258 -0.49 3.99 11.49
N SER A 259 0.71 3.90 10.92
CA SER A 259 1.85 4.68 11.38
C SER A 259 1.72 6.16 11.05
N ILE A 260 1.22 6.51 9.86
CA ILE A 260 0.97 7.90 9.48
C ILE A 260 -0.16 8.51 10.31
N ASP A 261 -1.26 7.77 10.51
CA ASP A 261 -2.39 8.25 11.33
C ASP A 261 -1.98 8.49 12.78
N GLN A 262 -1.19 7.58 13.35
CA GLN A 262 -0.67 7.75 14.70
C GLN A 262 0.27 8.95 14.78
N LEU A 263 1.23 9.06 13.85
CA LEU A 263 2.16 10.19 13.85
C LEU A 263 1.41 11.52 13.64
N TYR A 264 0.37 11.55 12.81
CA TYR A 264 -0.46 12.73 12.64
C TYR A 264 -1.12 13.16 13.95
N LYS A 265 -1.73 12.22 14.69
CA LYS A 265 -2.32 12.50 16.01
C LYS A 265 -1.29 13.00 17.01
N ASP A 266 -0.12 12.36 17.07
CA ASP A 266 0.98 12.76 17.94
C ASP A 266 1.51 14.16 17.57
N THR A 267 1.55 14.46 16.27
CA THR A 267 1.94 15.77 15.73
C THR A 267 0.93 16.85 16.14
N VAL A 268 -0.36 16.58 15.99
CA VAL A 268 -1.44 17.47 16.42
C VAL A 268 -1.33 17.78 17.91
N LEU A 269 -1.20 16.74 18.74
CA LEU A 269 -1.06 16.91 20.19
C LEU A 269 0.20 17.69 20.55
N ALA A 270 1.34 17.37 19.94
CA ALA A 270 2.61 18.06 20.22
C ALA A 270 2.60 19.53 19.80
N LEU A 271 1.91 19.87 18.70
CA LEU A 271 1.72 21.26 18.28
C LEU A 271 0.80 22.01 19.24
N GLU A 272 -0.29 21.38 19.69
CA GLU A 272 -1.21 21.96 20.66
C GLU A 272 -0.51 22.21 22.00
N THR A 273 0.18 21.20 22.55
CA THR A 273 0.97 21.35 23.78
C THR A 273 1.99 22.47 23.67
N ARG A 274 2.71 22.55 22.54
CA ARG A 274 3.68 23.63 22.33
C ARG A 274 3.02 25.01 22.28
N ARG A 275 1.85 25.12 21.67
CA ARG A 275 1.07 26.37 21.66
C ARG A 275 0.64 26.76 23.08
N GLU A 276 0.05 25.83 23.82
CA GLU A 276 -0.42 26.05 25.21
C GLU A 276 0.74 26.48 26.13
N GLU A 277 1.87 25.76 26.11
CA GLU A 277 3.07 26.12 26.87
C GLU A 277 3.57 27.54 26.54
N THR A 278 3.49 27.91 25.26
CA THR A 278 3.94 29.21 24.77
C THR A 278 3.04 30.33 25.28
N LEU A 279 1.73 30.19 25.11
CA LEU A 279 0.75 31.19 25.54
C LEU A 279 0.70 31.29 27.06
N GLN A 280 0.81 30.17 27.78
CA GLN A 280 0.90 30.17 29.24
C GLN A 280 2.13 30.92 29.73
N SER A 281 3.31 30.63 29.18
CA SER A 281 4.56 31.32 29.59
C SER A 281 4.51 32.83 29.37
N ILE A 282 3.82 33.28 28.31
CA ILE A 282 3.63 34.70 28.00
C ILE A 282 2.57 35.30 28.93
N SER A 283 1.48 34.58 29.18
CA SER A 283 0.38 34.97 30.07
C SER A 283 0.85 35.16 31.52
N ASP A 284 1.66 34.23 32.03
CA ASP A 284 2.22 34.33 33.39
C ASP A 284 3.06 35.60 33.56
N LEU A 285 3.90 35.90 32.57
CA LEU A 285 4.68 37.14 32.55
C LEU A 285 3.78 38.39 32.43
N ARG A 286 2.65 38.28 31.71
CA ARG A 286 1.67 39.38 31.63
C ARG A 286 0.96 39.62 32.96
N ILE A 287 0.61 38.56 33.70
CA ILE A 287 0.03 38.65 35.05
C ILE A 287 1.01 39.38 35.98
N GLU A 288 2.29 39.06 35.89
CA GLU A 288 3.34 39.74 36.65
C GLU A 288 3.50 41.24 36.36
N ILE A 289 3.01 41.72 35.22
CA ILE A 289 3.06 43.13 34.80
C ILE A 289 1.74 43.84 35.13
N THR A 290 0.61 43.18 34.92
CA THR A 290 -0.72 43.81 34.88
C THR A 290 -1.69 43.31 35.95
N GLY A 291 -1.43 42.15 36.55
CA GLY A 291 -2.40 41.39 37.35
C GLY A 291 -3.37 40.52 36.54
N GLU A 292 -3.33 40.59 35.20
CA GLU A 292 -4.27 39.91 34.30
C GLU A 292 -3.54 39.07 33.24
N GLY A 293 -4.02 37.85 33.02
CA GLY A 293 -3.48 36.92 32.02
C GLY A 293 -4.15 37.04 30.66
N LEU A 294 -3.52 36.43 29.65
CA LEU A 294 -4.13 36.20 28.35
C LEU A 294 -5.20 35.11 28.45
N GLN A 295 -6.18 35.14 27.54
CA GLN A 295 -7.21 34.12 27.41
C GLN A 295 -7.13 33.50 26.01
N TRP A 296 -7.22 32.17 25.94
CA TRP A 296 -7.23 31.46 24.67
C TRP A 296 -7.99 30.14 24.78
N GLU A 297 -8.51 29.69 23.64
CA GLU A 297 -9.11 28.38 23.49
C GLU A 297 -8.14 27.43 22.79
N ALA A 298 -8.42 26.13 22.91
CA ALA A 298 -7.66 25.10 22.22
C ALA A 298 -7.80 25.26 20.71
N LEU A 299 -6.70 25.11 19.98
CA LEU A 299 -6.67 25.30 18.52
C LEU A 299 -6.97 24.01 17.77
N LEU A 300 -6.27 22.93 18.12
CA LEU A 300 -6.22 21.69 17.34
C LEU A 300 -6.95 20.51 17.99
N VAL A 301 -7.16 20.54 19.30
CA VAL A 301 -7.81 19.46 20.06
C VAL A 301 -9.04 20.03 20.75
N GLU A 302 -10.22 19.50 20.43
CA GLU A 302 -11.44 19.85 21.18
C GLU A 302 -11.30 19.32 22.60
N LYS A 303 -11.57 20.17 23.61
CA LYS A 303 -11.66 19.72 25.00
C LYS A 303 -12.85 18.76 25.12
N PRO A 304 -12.69 17.60 25.78
CA PRO A 304 -13.77 16.62 25.94
C PRO A 304 -14.99 17.19 26.66
#